data_AF-A0A2V6MHU4-F1
#
_entry.id   AF-A0A2V6MHU4-F1
#
_cell.length_a   1.000
_cell.length_b   1.000
_cell.length_c   1.000
_cell.angle_alpha   90.00
_cell.angle_beta   90.00
_cell.angle_gamma   90.00
#
_symmetry.space_group_name_H-M   'P 1'
#
loop_
_entity.id
_entity.type
_entity.pdbx_description
1 polymer ?
#
loop_
_entity_poly.entity_id
_entity_poly.type
_entity_poly.pdbx_seq_one_letter_code
_entity_poly.pdbx_strand_id
1 'polypeptide(L)'
;MMSFAIAAVILGALSPVTLFVLYNAPPLGSANAILGHSMMLLTHVFAIAFSGIMANRRLLDLLRRMTGRDTTARAVLFSWLGGNLFLGAQLAWNLRPFIGSPGLTIQFLRYDPLRGNFYEAVWRAFRHLFL
;
A
#
# COMPACT_ATOMS: atom_id res chain seq x y z
N MET A 1 -7.64 9.09 -13.84
CA MET A 1 -8.83 9.20 -12.98
C MET A 1 -9.63 7.90 -12.86
N MET A 2 -10.04 7.27 -13.97
CA MET A 2 -10.87 6.04 -13.91
C MET A 2 -10.21 4.84 -13.20
N SER A 3 -8.88 4.66 -13.31
CA SER A 3 -8.17 3.60 -12.59
C SER A 3 -8.29 3.74 -11.05
N PHE A 4 -8.15 4.97 -10.52
CA PHE A 4 -8.35 5.23 -9.09
C PHE A 4 -9.79 5.01 -8.64
N ALA A 5 -10.77 5.35 -9.47
CA ALA A 5 -12.18 5.10 -9.16
C ALA A 5 -12.47 3.59 -9.05
N ILE A 6 -11.95 2.78 -9.98
CA ILE A 6 -12.07 1.31 -9.92
C ILE A 6 -11.40 0.79 -8.65
N ALA A 7 -10.19 1.28 -8.33
CA ALA A 7 -9.49 0.85 -7.14
C ALA A 7 -10.27 1.20 -5.85
N ALA A 8 -10.84 2.41 -5.78
CA ALA A 8 -11.63 2.87 -4.65
C ALA A 8 -12.92 2.04 -4.48
N VAL A 9 -13.61 1.71 -5.57
CA VAL A 9 -14.82 0.87 -5.52
C VAL A 9 -14.49 -0.54 -5.04
N ILE A 10 -13.42 -1.16 -5.55
CA ILE A 10 -12.99 -2.50 -5.10
C ILE A 10 -12.61 -2.47 -3.62
N LEU A 11 -11.86 -1.46 -3.17
CA LEU A 11 -11.51 -1.31 -1.75
C LEU A 11 -12.74 -1.08 -0.86
N GLY A 12 -13.67 -0.23 -1.31
CA GLY A 12 -14.95 -0.04 -0.63
C GLY A 12 -15.75 -1.33 -0.50
N ALA A 13 -15.78 -2.15 -1.57
CA ALA A 13 -16.44 -3.45 -1.55
C ALA A 13 -15.74 -4.48 -0.64
N LEU A 14 -14.42 -4.37 -0.45
CA LEU A 14 -13.66 -5.21 0.47
C LEU A 14 -13.69 -4.71 1.93
N SER A 15 -14.23 -3.52 2.18
CA SER A 15 -14.32 -2.97 3.54
C SER A 15 -15.06 -3.86 4.55
N PRO A 16 -16.14 -4.59 4.21
CA PRO A 16 -16.78 -5.50 5.16
C PRO A 16 -15.87 -6.66 5.58
N VAL A 17 -15.00 -7.14 4.67
CA VAL A 17 -14.02 -8.19 4.99
C VAL A 17 -12.98 -7.65 5.96
N THR A 18 -12.49 -6.42 5.73
CA THR A 18 -11.54 -5.79 6.66
C THR A 18 -12.15 -5.55 8.04
N LEU A 19 -13.43 -5.15 8.11
CA LEU A 19 -14.16 -4.98 9.36
C LEU A 19 -14.39 -6.31 10.08
N PHE A 20 -14.69 -7.37 9.34
CA PHE A 20 -14.83 -8.72 9.90
C PHE A 20 -13.51 -9.18 10.54
N VAL A 21 -12.38 -9.00 9.86
CA VAL A 21 -11.05 -9.37 10.40
C VAL A 21 -10.73 -8.55 11.65
N LEU A 22 -11.04 -7.24 11.65
CA LEU A 22 -10.86 -6.37 12.82
C LEU A 22 -11.73 -6.81 14.00
N TYR A 23 -13.01 -7.12 13.77
CA TYR A 23 -13.94 -7.52 14.83
C TYR A 23 -13.57 -8.85 15.48
N ASN A 24 -12.91 -9.74 14.73
CA ASN A 24 -12.40 -11.02 15.23
C ASN A 24 -10.94 -10.95 15.72
N ALA A 25 -10.33 -9.76 15.73
CA ALA A 25 -8.94 -9.62 16.16
C ALA A 25 -8.81 -9.85 17.68
N PRO A 26 -7.78 -10.58 18.15
CA PRO A 26 -7.47 -10.72 19.57
C PRO A 26 -7.29 -9.37 20.26
N PRO A 27 -7.67 -9.25 21.56
CA PRO A 27 -7.40 -8.04 22.34
C PRO A 27 -5.91 -7.69 22.35
N LEU A 28 -5.58 -6.40 22.33
CA LEU A 28 -4.20 -5.88 22.23
C LEU A 28 -3.27 -6.32 23.38
N GLY A 29 -3.83 -6.70 24.53
CA GLY A 29 -3.09 -7.23 25.69
C GLY A 29 -2.96 -8.75 25.73
N SER A 30 -3.49 -9.48 24.75
CA SER A 30 -3.44 -10.95 24.71
C SER A 30 -2.11 -11.46 24.14
N ALA A 31 -1.73 -12.70 24.48
CA ALA A 31 -0.56 -13.36 23.91
C ALA A 31 -0.60 -13.45 22.36
N ASN A 32 -1.81 -13.39 21.78
CA ASN A 32 -2.04 -13.48 20.34
C ASN A 32 -2.16 -12.11 19.64
N ALA A 33 -1.88 -11.00 20.31
CA ALA A 33 -2.00 -9.65 19.74
C ALA A 33 -1.14 -9.45 18.47
N ILE A 34 0.07 -10.02 18.45
CA ILE A 34 0.99 -9.97 17.29
C ILE A 34 0.38 -10.70 16.08
N LEU A 35 -0.22 -11.87 16.32
CA LEU A 35 -0.88 -12.65 15.27
C LEU A 35 -2.07 -11.88 14.70
N GLY A 36 -2.91 -11.29 15.57
CA GLY A 36 -4.02 -10.44 15.18
C GLY A 36 -3.61 -9.26 14.30
N HIS A 37 -2.58 -8.53 14.72
CA HIS A 37 -2.02 -7.42 13.95
C HIS A 37 -1.48 -7.88 12.58
N SER A 38 -0.77 -9.01 12.54
CA SER A 38 -0.23 -9.56 11.30
C SER A 38 -1.33 -9.95 10.31
N MET A 39 -2.42 -10.56 10.79
CA MET A 39 -3.58 -10.92 9.96
C MET A 39 -4.28 -9.68 9.40
N MET A 40 -4.47 -8.65 10.23
CA MET A 40 -5.02 -7.37 9.76
C MET A 40 -4.12 -6.75 8.70
N LEU A 41 -2.81 -6.66 8.94
CA LEU A 41 -1.86 -6.07 8.00
C LEU A 41 -1.86 -6.80 6.65
N LEU A 42 -1.79 -8.13 6.67
CA LEU A 42 -1.81 -8.95 5.46
C LEU A 42 -3.13 -8.78 4.69
N THR A 43 -4.26 -8.70 5.40
CA THR A 43 -5.58 -8.47 4.78
C THR A 43 -5.61 -7.13 4.03
N HIS A 44 -5.11 -6.06 4.65
CA HIS A 44 -5.06 -4.74 4.02
C HIS A 44 -4.11 -4.72 2.82
N VAL A 45 -2.91 -5.30 2.97
CA VAL A 45 -1.93 -5.39 1.88
C VAL A 45 -2.51 -6.16 0.70
N PHE A 46 -3.17 -7.29 0.96
CA PHE A 46 -3.83 -8.07 -0.08
C PHE A 46 -4.93 -7.28 -0.80
N ALA A 47 -5.82 -6.61 -0.05
CA ALA A 47 -6.90 -5.82 -0.62
C ALA A 47 -6.38 -4.68 -1.51
N ILE A 48 -5.37 -3.95 -1.05
CA ILE A 48 -4.73 -2.86 -1.80
C ILE A 48 -4.04 -3.40 -3.06
N ALA A 49 -3.25 -4.48 -2.93
CA ALA A 49 -2.56 -5.09 -4.06
C ALA A 49 -3.54 -5.61 -5.12
N PHE A 50 -4.58 -6.35 -4.71
CA PHE A 50 -5.59 -6.88 -5.60
C PHE A 50 -6.34 -5.76 -6.34
N SER A 51 -6.80 -4.74 -5.60
CA SER A 51 -7.48 -3.57 -6.15
C SER A 51 -6.61 -2.83 -7.17
N GLY A 52 -5.35 -2.56 -6.81
CA GLY A 52 -4.39 -1.91 -7.69
C GLY A 52 -4.13 -2.70 -8.98
N ILE A 53 -3.98 -4.02 -8.89
CA ILE A 53 -3.77 -4.88 -10.07
C ILE A 53 -4.97 -4.80 -11.02
N MET A 54 -6.21 -4.95 -10.50
CA MET A 54 -7.41 -4.92 -11.34
C MET A 54 -7.62 -3.54 -11.99
N ALA A 55 -7.42 -2.47 -11.24
CA ALA A 55 -7.51 -1.11 -11.74
C ALA A 55 -6.48 -0.80 -12.84
N ASN A 56 -5.25 -1.31 -12.72
CA ASN A 56 -4.20 -1.08 -13.71
C ASN A 56 -4.30 -1.99 -14.93
N ARG A 57 -4.87 -3.20 -14.80
CA ARG A 57 -5.22 -4.05 -15.97
C ARG A 57 -6.20 -3.34 -16.90
N ARG A 58 -7.26 -2.75 -16.33
CA ARG A 58 -8.23 -1.98 -17.11
C ARG A 58 -7.59 -0.75 -17.76
N LEU A 59 -6.69 -0.07 -17.05
CA LEU A 59 -5.93 1.05 -17.60
C LEU A 59 -5.05 0.60 -18.78
N LEU A 60 -4.37 -0.54 -18.67
CA LEU A 60 -3.54 -1.08 -19.75
C LEU A 60 -4.38 -1.37 -21.01
N ASP A 61 -5.55 -1.98 -20.87
CA ASP A 61 -6.43 -2.26 -22.00
C ASP A 61 -6.89 -0.99 -22.71
N LEU A 62 -7.14 0.09 -21.96
CA LEU A 62 -7.50 1.39 -22.52
C LEU A 62 -6.30 2.04 -23.23
N LEU A 63 -5.12 2.01 -22.61
CA LEU A 63 -3.89 2.53 -23.22
C LEU A 63 -3.56 1.80 -24.53
N ARG A 64 -3.76 0.48 -24.58
CA ARG A 64 -3.60 -0.32 -25.81
C ARG A 64 -4.54 0.14 -26.91
N ARG A 65 -5.82 0.37 -26.59
CA ARG A 65 -6.83 0.86 -27.54
C ARG A 65 -6.51 2.27 -28.05
N MET A 66 -5.99 3.14 -27.19
CA MET A 66 -5.70 4.53 -27.55
C MET A 66 -4.40 4.69 -28.35
N THR A 67 -3.36 3.93 -28.00
CA THR A 67 -2.03 4.09 -28.62
C THR A 67 -1.84 3.23 -29.87
N GLY A 68 -2.64 2.17 -30.04
CA GLY A 68 -2.49 1.21 -31.14
C GLY A 68 -1.21 0.36 -31.08
N ARG A 69 -0.34 0.56 -30.07
CA ARG A 69 0.95 -0.12 -29.95
C ARG A 69 1.23 -0.55 -28.51
N ASP A 70 1.37 -1.87 -28.29
CA ASP A 70 1.53 -2.46 -26.95
C ASP A 70 2.75 -1.94 -26.19
N THR A 71 3.87 -1.71 -26.89
CA THR A 71 5.11 -1.20 -26.27
C THR A 71 4.92 0.20 -25.68
N THR A 72 4.28 1.10 -26.41
CA THR A 72 3.96 2.46 -25.92
C THR A 72 3.00 2.39 -24.74
N ALA A 73 1.95 1.56 -24.82
CA ALA A 73 0.99 1.39 -23.73
C ALA A 73 1.64 0.91 -22.42
N ARG A 74 2.56 -0.06 -22.51
CA ARG A 74 3.29 -0.59 -21.36
C ARG A 74 4.29 0.41 -20.80
N ALA A 75 5.03 1.13 -21.67
CA ALA A 75 5.95 2.18 -21.22
C ALA A 75 5.20 3.26 -20.44
N VAL A 76 4.06 3.73 -20.94
CA VAL A 76 3.22 4.71 -20.25
C VAL A 76 2.73 4.17 -18.90
N LEU A 77 2.25 2.92 -18.84
CA LEU A 77 1.81 2.30 -17.60
C LEU A 77 2.95 2.17 -16.58
N PHE A 78 4.14 1.72 -16.99
CA PHE A 78 5.26 1.55 -16.08
C PHE A 78 5.81 2.90 -15.60
N SER A 79 5.87 3.91 -16.45
CA SER A 79 6.21 5.28 -16.02
C SER A 79 5.20 5.82 -15.00
N TRP A 80 3.91 5.58 -15.24
CA TRP A 80 2.84 5.95 -14.31
C TRP A 80 2.97 5.23 -12.96
N LEU A 81 3.16 3.90 -12.97
CA LEU A 81 3.36 3.10 -11.77
C LEU A 81 4.63 3.52 -11.02
N GLY A 82 5.73 3.77 -11.73
CA GLY A 82 6.99 4.22 -11.16
C GLY A 82 6.82 5.55 -10.40
N GLY A 83 6.18 6.54 -11.02
CA GLY A 83 5.93 7.83 -10.37
C GLY A 83 5.02 7.71 -9.13
N ASN A 84 3.95 6.92 -9.23
CA ASN A 84 3.03 6.70 -8.11
C ASN A 84 3.69 5.90 -6.98
N LEU A 85 4.53 4.91 -7.28
CA LEU A 85 5.26 4.14 -6.29
C LEU A 85 6.32 4.99 -5.59
N PHE A 86 7.03 5.82 -6.35
CA PHE A 86 8.00 6.77 -5.81
C PHE A 86 7.32 7.73 -4.82
N LEU A 87 6.33 8.49 -5.28
CA LEU A 87 5.60 9.42 -4.40
C LEU A 87 4.91 8.69 -3.24
N GLY A 88 4.26 7.57 -3.52
CA GLY A 88 3.51 6.77 -2.55
C GLY A 88 4.39 6.24 -1.42
N ALA A 89 5.61 5.79 -1.71
CA ALA A 89 6.55 5.34 -0.69
C ALA A 89 6.93 6.46 0.29
N GLN A 90 7.20 7.66 -0.21
CA GLN A 90 7.50 8.81 0.64
C GLN A 90 6.28 9.27 1.45
N LEU A 91 5.08 9.23 0.86
CA LEU A 91 3.84 9.53 1.58
C LEU A 91 3.58 8.49 2.69
N ALA A 92 3.73 7.20 2.41
CA ALA A 92 3.58 6.14 3.40
C ALA A 92 4.61 6.26 4.54
N TRP A 93 5.84 6.66 4.23
CA TRP A 93 6.89 6.92 5.22
C TRP A 93 6.53 8.04 6.21
N ASN A 94 5.88 9.09 5.71
CA ASN A 94 5.43 10.21 6.54
C ASN A 94 4.16 9.89 7.32
N LEU A 95 3.16 9.29 6.66
CA LEU A 95 1.82 9.07 7.21
C LEU A 95 1.69 7.84 8.10
N ARG A 96 2.68 6.93 8.10
CA ARG A 96 2.67 5.69 8.91
C ARG A 96 1.28 5.00 8.93
N PRO A 97 0.77 4.57 7.77
CA PRO A 97 -0.65 4.20 7.62
C PRO A 97 -1.08 2.94 8.39
N PHE A 98 -0.16 2.25 9.07
CA PHE A 98 -0.45 0.99 9.76
C PHE A 98 -0.89 1.23 11.20
N ILE A 99 -2.16 0.95 11.47
CA ILE A 99 -2.80 1.14 12.76
C ILE A 99 -2.61 -0.13 13.63
N GLY A 100 -2.35 0.05 14.93
CA GLY A 100 -2.45 -1.03 15.91
C GLY A 100 -1.22 -1.91 16.09
N SER A 101 -0.01 -1.43 15.79
CA SER A 101 1.22 -2.16 16.14
C SER A 101 1.35 -2.28 17.67
N PRO A 102 1.48 -3.50 18.22
CA PRO A 102 1.61 -3.70 19.67
C PRO A 102 2.86 -2.97 20.18
N GLY A 103 2.68 -2.03 21.13
CA GLY A 103 3.76 -1.28 21.77
C GLY A 103 4.16 0.05 21.11
N LEU A 104 3.51 0.48 20.02
CA LEU A 104 3.73 1.80 19.42
C LEU A 104 2.51 2.72 19.64
N THR A 105 2.77 3.97 20.02
CA THR A 105 1.74 5.02 20.07
C THR A 105 1.17 5.25 18.67
N ILE A 106 -0.16 5.33 18.56
CA ILE A 106 -0.84 5.67 17.30
C ILE A 106 -0.42 7.09 16.90
N GLN A 107 0.21 7.21 15.73
CA GLN A 107 0.64 8.49 15.16
C GLN A 107 0.25 8.53 13.68
N PHE A 108 -0.59 9.50 13.31
CA PHE A 108 -1.01 9.72 11.91
C PHE A 108 0.04 10.38 11.05
N LEU A 109 0.94 11.14 11.66
CA LEU A 109 2.11 11.72 11.01
C LEU A 109 3.31 11.38 11.88
N ARG A 110 4.41 11.01 11.24
CA ARG A 110 5.69 10.83 11.93
C ARG A 110 6.03 12.11 12.70
N TYR A 111 6.54 11.96 13.93
CA TYR A 111 6.92 13.08 14.80
C TYR A 111 7.93 14.06 14.16
N ASP A 112 8.90 13.55 13.39
CA ASP A 112 9.81 14.36 12.58
C ASP A 112 9.64 14.03 11.08
N PRO A 113 8.64 14.58 10.38
CA PRO A 113 8.34 14.22 8.99
C PRO A 113 9.42 14.72 8.01
N LEU A 114 10.23 15.70 8.42
CA LEU A 114 11.30 16.29 7.60
C LEU A 114 12.70 15.74 7.92
N ARG A 115 12.85 14.90 8.95
CA ARG A 115 14.15 14.29 9.29
C ARG A 115 14.29 12.92 8.63
N GLY A 116 15.00 12.93 7.50
CA GLY A 116 15.30 11.76 6.69
C GLY A 116 14.15 11.30 5.80
N ASN A 117 14.44 10.47 4.81
CA ASN A 117 13.44 10.00 3.84
C ASN A 117 13.36 8.46 3.76
N PHE A 118 12.33 7.96 3.07
CA PHE A 118 12.12 6.51 2.88
C PHE A 118 13.34 5.84 2.25
N TYR A 119 13.91 6.45 1.21
CA TYR A 119 15.03 5.89 0.44
C TYR A 119 16.31 5.80 1.28
N GLU A 120 16.59 6.78 2.14
CA GLU A 120 17.70 6.71 3.09
C GLU A 120 17.54 5.58 4.10
N ALA A 121 16.31 5.29 4.52
CA ALA A 121 16.04 4.19 5.44
C ALA A 121 16.21 2.84 4.76
N VAL A 122 15.69 2.69 3.53
CA VAL A 122 15.90 1.50 2.70
C VAL A 122 17.39 1.28 2.44
N TRP A 123 18.12 2.33 2.08
CA TRP A 123 19.56 2.24 1.85
C TRP A 123 20.31 1.80 3.11
N ARG A 124 19.99 2.38 4.27
CA ARG A 124 20.58 1.96 5.55
C ARG A 124 20.28 0.49 5.85
N ALA A 125 19.03 0.06 5.68
CA ALA A 125 18.65 -1.33 5.89
C ALA A 125 19.38 -2.29 4.93
N PHE A 126 19.51 -1.90 3.66
CA PHE A 126 20.29 -2.64 2.66
C PHE A 126 21.75 -2.78 3.09
N ARG A 127 22.39 -1.69 3.51
CA ARG A 127 23.77 -1.75 4.01
C ARG A 127 23.88 -2.70 5.20
N HIS A 128 23.00 -2.62 6.19
CA HIS A 128 23.03 -3.52 7.34
C HIS A 128 22.88 -5.02 7.01
N LEU A 129 22.23 -5.36 5.90
CA LEU A 129 22.02 -6.75 5.49
C LEU A 129 23.16 -7.29 4.60
N PHE A 130 23.82 -6.43 3.82
CA PHE A 130 24.72 -6.86 2.74
C PHE A 130 26.14 -6.29 2.80
N LEU A 131 26.41 -5.32 3.67
CA LEU A 131 27.73 -4.69 3.87
C LEU A 131 28.15 -4.78 5.33
#